data_AF-X1R4I4-F1
#
_entry.id   AF-X1R4I4-F1
#
_cell.length_a   1.000
_cell.length_b   1.000
_cell.length_c   1.000
_cell.angle_alpha   90.00
_cell.angle_beta   90.00
_cell.angle_gamma   90.00
#
_symmetry.space_group_name_H-M   'P 1'
#
loop_
_entity.id
_entity.type
_entity.pdbx_description
1 polymer ?
#
loop_
_entity_poly.entity_id
_entity_poly.type
_entity_poly.pdbx_seq_one_letter_code
_entity_poly.pdbx_strand_id
1 'polypeptide(L)'
;MVNLLNDDGTMNEQAGKFKDLSISKCRENVLKELKEKGYLKKIEDYHHSIGHCYRCGTIIEPYLSRQWFVKMKELALPAISAVEEGKIEFTPSRWTKVYYEWMKNIKDWCISRQLWWGHRIPVWYCQDCSEI
;
A
#
# COMPACT_ATOMS: atom_id res chain seq x y z
N MET A 1 -5.08 -13.27 2.93
CA MET A 1 -5.41 -12.04 3.69
C MET A 1 -6.86 -11.72 3.40
N VAL A 2 -7.68 -11.50 4.43
CA VAL A 2 -9.11 -11.16 4.27
C VAL A 2 -9.24 -9.64 4.29
N ASN A 3 -9.93 -9.06 3.31
CA ASN A 3 -10.23 -7.64 3.31
C ASN A 3 -11.45 -7.37 4.20
N LEU A 4 -11.32 -6.47 5.18
CA LEU A 4 -12.38 -6.08 6.09
C LEU A 4 -12.98 -4.71 5.78
N LEU A 5 -12.42 -3.99 4.81
CA LEU A 5 -12.80 -2.62 4.49
C LEU A 5 -13.62 -2.56 3.20
N ASN A 6 -14.50 -1.57 3.13
CA ASN A 6 -15.08 -1.05 1.90
C ASN A 6 -14.20 0.08 1.34
N ASP A 7 -14.46 0.51 0.10
CA ASP A 7 -13.69 1.56 -0.58
C ASP A 7 -13.79 2.94 0.11
N ASP A 8 -14.82 3.17 0.93
CA ASP A 8 -15.06 4.41 1.67
C ASP A 8 -14.42 4.42 3.07
N GLY A 9 -13.73 3.35 3.46
CA GLY A 9 -13.13 3.21 4.79
C GLY A 9 -14.12 2.81 5.89
N THR A 10 -15.30 2.28 5.52
CA THR A 10 -16.18 1.57 6.45
C THR A 10 -15.87 0.07 6.48
N MET A 11 -16.32 -0.61 7.53
CA MET A 11 -16.15 -2.06 7.66
C MET A 11 -17.17 -2.83 6.82
N ASN A 12 -16.72 -3.86 6.10
CA ASN A 12 -17.55 -4.73 5.27
C ASN A 12 -18.16 -5.91 6.06
N GLU A 13 -18.82 -6.83 5.37
CA GLU A 13 -19.52 -7.98 6.00
C GLU A 13 -18.60 -8.95 6.74
N GLN A 14 -17.32 -9.01 6.35
CA GLN A 14 -16.32 -9.85 7.02
C GLN A 14 -15.99 -9.34 8.43
N ALA A 15 -16.34 -8.10 8.75
CA ALA A 15 -16.20 -7.54 10.10
C ALA A 15 -17.31 -7.99 11.06
N GLY A 16 -18.27 -8.79 10.59
CA GLY A 16 -19.37 -9.33 11.39
C GLY A 16 -20.18 -8.21 12.05
N LYS A 17 -20.25 -8.22 13.38
CA LYS A 17 -21.03 -7.23 14.14
C LYS A 17 -20.52 -5.78 14.08
N PHE A 18 -19.33 -5.57 13.52
CA PHE A 18 -18.78 -4.23 13.32
C PHE A 18 -19.01 -3.69 11.90
N LYS A 19 -19.81 -4.39 11.09
CA LYS A 19 -20.23 -3.95 9.75
C LYS A 19 -20.77 -2.51 9.78
N ASP A 20 -20.49 -1.76 8.72
CA ASP A 20 -20.91 -0.37 8.49
C ASP A 20 -20.32 0.69 9.45
N LEU A 21 -19.49 0.29 10.42
CA LEU A 21 -18.75 1.23 11.25
C LEU A 21 -17.56 1.82 10.50
N SER A 22 -17.21 3.07 10.80
CA SER A 22 -15.92 3.61 10.37
C SER A 22 -14.77 2.92 11.12
N ILE A 23 -13.58 2.92 10.53
CA ILE A 23 -12.37 2.31 11.12
C ILE A 23 -12.13 2.79 12.56
N SER A 24 -12.24 4.10 12.83
CA SER A 24 -12.03 4.66 14.17
C SER A 24 -13.05 4.15 15.18
N LYS A 25 -14.35 4.16 14.81
CA LYS A 25 -15.43 3.66 15.69
C LYS A 25 -15.32 2.15 15.91
N CYS A 26 -14.94 1.40 14.88
CA CYS A 26 -14.70 -0.03 14.96
C CYS A 26 -13.58 -0.32 15.98
N ARG A 27 -12.44 0.40 15.89
CA ARG A 27 -11.32 0.27 16.83
C ARG A 27 -11.73 0.49 18.28
N GLU A 28 -12.52 1.54 18.55
CA GLU A 28 -13.03 1.83 19.91
C GLU A 28 -13.95 0.72 20.43
N ASN A 29 -14.86 0.22 19.60
CA ASN A 29 -15.81 -0.81 20.00
C ASN A 29 -15.14 -2.18 20.21
N VAL A 30 -14.14 -2.53 19.39
CA VAL A 30 -13.31 -3.73 19.59
C VAL A 30 -12.59 -3.66 20.93
N LEU A 31 -12.01 -2.50 21.28
CA LEU A 31 -11.34 -2.33 22.58
C LEU A 31 -12.30 -2.50 23.77
N LYS A 32 -13.53 -1.96 23.68
CA LYS A 32 -14.56 -2.14 24.71
C LYS A 32 -14.91 -3.61 24.91
N GLU A 33 -15.16 -4.35 23.83
CA GLU A 33 -15.49 -5.77 23.92
C GLU A 33 -14.33 -6.60 24.48
N LEU A 34 -13.10 -6.32 24.09
CA LEU A 34 -11.93 -7.01 24.64
C LEU A 34 -11.82 -6.80 26.15
N LYS A 35 -12.18 -5.60 26.64
CA LYS A 35 -12.24 -5.30 28.07
C LYS A 35 -13.37 -6.06 28.77
N GLU A 36 -14.57 -6.05 28.21
CA GLU A 36 -15.77 -6.73 28.76
C GLU A 36 -15.59 -8.25 28.83
N LYS A 37 -14.95 -8.85 27.83
CA LYS A 37 -14.66 -10.29 27.78
C LYS A 37 -13.44 -10.72 28.62
N GLY A 38 -12.73 -9.77 29.24
CA GLY A 38 -11.53 -10.05 30.02
C GLY A 38 -10.32 -10.47 29.19
N TYR A 39 -10.31 -10.22 27.87
CA TYR A 39 -9.16 -10.52 27.00
C TYR A 39 -8.12 -9.40 26.95
N LEU A 40 -8.45 -8.21 27.47
CA LEU A 40 -7.56 -7.06 27.50
C LEU A 40 -6.59 -7.13 28.69
N LYS A 41 -5.30 -7.34 28.40
CA LYS A 41 -4.26 -7.45 29.44
C LYS A 41 -3.69 -6.11 29.92
N LYS A 42 -3.41 -5.19 29.00
CA LYS A 42 -2.75 -3.89 29.30
C LYS A 42 -3.11 -2.87 28.21
N ILE A 43 -3.24 -1.61 28.61
CA ILE A 43 -3.23 -0.44 27.71
C ILE A 43 -2.04 0.41 28.14
N GLU A 44 -1.22 0.83 27.19
CA GLU A 44 -0.12 1.77 27.42
C GLU A 44 0.08 2.68 26.22
N ASP A 45 0.59 3.88 26.48
CA ASP A 45 0.93 4.82 25.42
C ASP A 45 2.17 4.31 24.67
N TYR A 46 2.08 4.28 23.35
CA TYR A 46 3.13 3.74 22.49
C TYR A 46 3.45 4.70 21.36
N HIS A 47 4.70 5.12 21.28
CA HIS A 47 5.20 5.94 20.19
C HIS A 47 5.70 5.05 19.06
N HIS A 48 5.09 5.16 17.90
CA HIS A 48 5.53 4.48 16.69
C HIS A 48 5.38 5.36 15.44
N SER A 49 5.93 4.90 14.32
CA SER A 49 5.78 5.55 13.03
C SER A 49 4.62 4.95 12.24
N ILE A 50 3.62 5.77 11.90
CA ILE A 50 2.51 5.41 11.02
C ILE A 50 2.70 6.07 9.66
N GLY A 51 2.31 5.37 8.58
CA GLY A 51 2.28 5.92 7.24
C GLY A 51 1.18 6.96 7.08
N HIS A 52 1.54 8.13 6.56
CA HIS A 52 0.59 9.22 6.27
C HIS A 52 0.60 9.53 4.77
N CYS A 53 -0.55 9.95 4.25
CA CYS A 53 -0.65 10.43 2.88
C CYS A 53 0.22 11.67 2.72
N TYR A 54 1.17 11.62 1.79
CA TYR A 54 2.09 12.73 1.56
C TYR A 54 1.41 14.03 1.09
N ARG A 55 0.15 13.97 0.63
CA ARG A 55 -0.61 15.15 0.18
C ARG A 55 -1.52 15.72 1.26
N CYS A 56 -2.39 14.90 1.86
CA CYS A 56 -3.42 15.36 2.80
C CYS A 56 -3.10 15.05 4.27
N GLY A 57 -2.03 14.33 4.57
CA GLY A 57 -1.61 14.01 5.94
C GLY A 57 -2.48 12.99 6.66
N THR A 58 -3.55 12.46 6.05
CA THR A 58 -4.37 11.41 6.67
C THR A 58 -3.59 10.11 6.82
N ILE A 59 -3.88 9.34 7.87
CA ILE A 59 -3.31 8.00 8.09
C ILE A 59 -3.70 7.10 6.91
N ILE A 60 -2.72 6.35 6.38
CA ILE A 60 -2.94 5.37 5.31
C ILE A 60 -3.31 4.04 5.94
N GLU A 61 -4.37 3.43 5.43
CA GLU A 61 -4.83 2.10 5.83
C GLU A 61 -4.43 1.06 4.77
N PRO A 62 -3.87 -0.10 5.15
CA PRO A 62 -3.59 -1.18 4.21
C PRO A 62 -4.90 -1.74 3.63
N TYR A 63 -5.02 -1.69 2.30
CA TYR A 63 -6.22 -2.14 1.59
C TYR A 63 -5.86 -3.12 0.48
N LEU A 64 -6.47 -4.31 0.50
CA LEU A 64 -6.25 -5.32 -0.53
C LEU A 64 -7.18 -5.07 -1.71
N SER A 65 -6.62 -4.66 -2.84
CA SER A 65 -7.35 -4.38 -4.07
C SER A 65 -6.62 -4.91 -5.30
N ARG A 66 -7.37 -5.16 -6.38
CA ARG A 66 -6.79 -5.48 -7.69
C ARG A 66 -6.22 -4.20 -8.29
N GLN A 67 -4.94 -4.22 -8.62
CA GLN A 67 -4.20 -3.06 -9.16
C GLN A 67 -3.28 -3.50 -10.30
N TRP A 68 -2.88 -2.55 -11.13
CA TRP A 68 -1.91 -2.75 -12.20
C TRP A 68 -0.50 -2.54 -11.70
N PHE A 69 0.36 -3.52 -11.96
CA PHE A 69 1.76 -3.51 -11.53
C PHE A 69 2.69 -3.69 -12.71
N VAL A 70 3.86 -3.06 -12.61
CA VAL A 70 5.00 -3.33 -13.50
C VAL A 70 5.99 -4.22 -12.75
N LYS A 71 6.41 -5.31 -13.40
CA LYS A 71 7.42 -6.23 -12.87
C LYS A 71 8.79 -5.55 -12.87
N MET A 72 9.19 -5.01 -11.73
CA MET A 72 10.35 -4.10 -11.67
C MET A 72 11.68 -4.82 -11.71
N LYS A 73 11.74 -6.08 -11.25
CA LYS A 73 13.00 -6.84 -11.18
C LYS A 73 13.71 -6.90 -12.53
N GLU A 74 12.97 -7.12 -13.61
CA GLU A 74 13.55 -7.23 -14.96
C GLU A 74 13.98 -5.87 -15.52
N LEU A 75 13.26 -4.79 -15.17
CA LEU A 75 13.62 -3.43 -15.56
C LEU A 75 14.78 -2.85 -14.74
N ALA A 76 14.96 -3.33 -13.50
CA ALA A 76 16.01 -2.88 -12.61
C ALA A 76 17.40 -3.33 -13.05
N LEU A 77 17.51 -4.55 -13.60
CA LEU A 77 18.78 -5.13 -14.06
C LEU A 77 19.52 -4.25 -15.07
N PRO A 78 18.94 -3.87 -16.24
CA PRO A 78 19.66 -3.04 -17.21
C PRO A 78 20.01 -1.65 -16.65
N ALA A 79 19.18 -1.10 -15.75
CA ALA A 79 19.45 0.18 -15.11
C ALA A 79 20.65 0.10 -14.14
N ILE A 80 20.76 -0.98 -13.36
CA ILE A 80 21.94 -1.26 -12.53
C ILE A 80 23.19 -1.42 -13.40
N SER A 81 23.11 -2.24 -14.46
CA SER A 81 24.25 -2.47 -15.35
C SER A 81 24.76 -1.20 -16.01
N ALA A 82 23.90 -0.25 -16.37
CA ALA A 82 24.32 1.03 -16.93
C ALA A 82 25.23 1.85 -15.98
N VAL A 83 24.98 1.77 -14.68
CA VAL A 83 25.81 2.43 -13.67
C VAL A 83 27.10 1.63 -13.40
N GLU A 84 27.01 0.30 -13.35
CA GLU A 84 28.17 -0.58 -13.16
C GLU A 84 29.17 -0.50 -14.32
N GLU A 85 28.68 -0.35 -15.55
CA GLU A 85 29.49 -0.18 -16.77
C GLU A 85 30.00 1.26 -16.95
N GLY A 86 29.67 2.18 -16.05
CA GLY A 86 30.10 3.58 -16.11
C GLY A 86 29.43 4.41 -17.21
N LYS A 87 28.32 3.92 -17.81
CA LYS A 87 27.50 4.71 -18.75
C LYS A 87 26.76 5.85 -18.04
N ILE A 88 26.53 5.70 -16.74
CA ILE A 88 25.93 6.70 -15.85
C ILE A 88 26.87 6.93 -14.66
N GLU A 89 27.19 8.19 -14.39
CA GLU A 89 27.99 8.60 -13.24
C GLU A 89 27.16 9.48 -12.29
N PHE A 90 27.24 9.21 -10.99
CA PHE A 90 26.55 10.00 -9.97
C PHE A 90 27.49 11.00 -9.32
N THR A 91 27.06 12.26 -9.24
CA THR A 91 27.76 13.33 -8.54
C THR A 91 26.89 13.88 -7.40
N PRO A 92 27.34 13.83 -6.12
CA PRO A 92 28.53 13.13 -5.61
C PRO A 92 28.46 11.60 -5.67
N SER A 93 29.63 10.94 -5.77
CA SER A 93 29.77 9.48 -5.94
C SER A 93 29.10 8.62 -4.85
N ARG A 94 28.89 9.17 -3.64
CA ARG A 94 28.18 8.48 -2.56
C ARG A 94 26.76 8.05 -2.93
N TRP A 95 26.11 8.74 -3.88
CA TRP A 95 24.74 8.43 -4.29
C TRP A 95 24.61 7.10 -5.02
N THR A 96 25.68 6.61 -5.65
CA THR A 96 25.72 5.30 -6.30
C THR A 96 25.33 4.18 -5.33
N LYS A 97 25.78 4.26 -4.07
CA LYS A 97 25.42 3.27 -3.03
C LYS A 97 23.93 3.30 -2.71
N VAL A 98 23.34 4.50 -2.56
CA VAL A 98 21.90 4.67 -2.28
C VAL A 98 21.06 4.16 -3.44
N TYR A 99 21.48 4.46 -4.66
CA TYR A 99 20.86 3.95 -5.88
C TYR A 99 20.85 2.43 -5.91
N TYR A 100 21.99 1.77 -5.70
CA TYR A 100 22.05 0.31 -5.70
C TYR A 100 21.20 -0.32 -4.61
N GLU A 101 21.19 0.25 -3.40
CA GLU A 101 20.35 -0.25 -2.31
C GLU A 101 18.86 -0.20 -2.68
N TRP A 102 18.42 0.87 -3.33
CA TRP A 102 17.04 1.01 -3.79
C TRP A 102 16.72 0.05 -4.94
N MET A 103 17.57 -0.02 -5.96
CA MET A 103 17.33 -0.84 -7.16
C MET A 103 17.38 -2.34 -6.86
N LYS A 104 18.26 -2.80 -5.97
CA LYS A 104 18.39 -4.23 -5.60
C LYS A 104 17.22 -4.72 -4.76
N ASN A 105 16.60 -3.83 -3.99
CA ASN A 105 15.45 -4.14 -3.12
C ASN A 105 14.10 -3.67 -3.69
N ILE A 106 14.07 -3.25 -4.96
CA ILE A 106 12.87 -2.68 -5.57
C ILE A 106 11.75 -3.72 -5.63
N LYS A 107 10.54 -3.27 -5.31
CA LYS A 107 9.31 -4.07 -5.44
C LYS A 107 8.59 -3.70 -6.72
N ASP A 108 7.71 -4.59 -7.18
CA ASP A 108 6.86 -4.31 -8.33
C ASP A 108 6.05 -3.03 -8.12
N TRP A 109 6.06 -2.18 -9.15
CA TRP A 109 5.56 -0.83 -9.03
C TRP A 109 4.07 -0.82 -9.36
N CYS A 110 3.24 -0.50 -8.36
CA CYS A 110 1.83 -0.21 -8.58
C CYS A 110 1.69 1.09 -9.40
N ILE A 111 1.18 0.98 -10.62
CA ILE A 111 1.00 2.11 -11.56
C ILE A 111 -0.45 2.61 -11.62
N SER A 112 -1.43 1.81 -11.21
CA SER A 112 -2.82 2.25 -11.17
C SER A 112 -3.11 3.16 -9.99
N ARG A 113 -3.99 4.14 -10.20
CA ARG A 113 -4.47 5.07 -9.17
C ARG A 113 -5.96 5.31 -9.39
N GLN A 114 -6.73 5.35 -8.30
CA GLN A 114 -8.15 5.70 -8.32
C GLN A 114 -8.29 7.23 -8.21
N LEU A 115 -7.82 7.93 -9.25
CA LEU A 115 -7.84 9.38 -9.34
C LEU A 115 -8.60 9.82 -10.58
N TRP A 116 -9.23 11.00 -10.49
CA TRP A 116 -9.89 11.64 -11.63
C TRP A 116 -8.91 12.27 -12.61
N TRP A 117 -7.76 12.74 -12.10
CA TRP A 117 -6.75 13.44 -12.89
C TRP A 117 -5.56 12.52 -13.19
N GLY A 118 -5.30 12.30 -14.48
CA GLY A 118 -4.17 11.52 -14.98
C GLY A 118 -4.48 10.86 -16.31
N HIS A 119 -3.51 10.13 -16.86
CA HIS A 119 -3.72 9.34 -18.06
C HIS A 119 -4.52 8.07 -17.72
N ARG A 120 -5.58 7.81 -18.50
CA ARG A 120 -6.31 6.54 -18.43
C ARG A 120 -5.39 5.41 -18.90
N ILE A 121 -5.29 4.35 -18.09
CA ILE A 121 -4.61 3.12 -18.50
C ILE A 121 -5.39 2.52 -19.69
N PRO A 122 -4.75 2.27 -20.85
CA PRO A 122 -5.40 1.80 -22.07
C PRO A 122 -5.69 0.29 -21.99
N VAL A 123 -6.61 -0.08 -21.10
CA VAL A 123 -7.07 -1.45 -20.90
C VAL A 123 -8.60 -1.47 -21.03
N TRP A 124 -9.11 -2.52 -21.65
CA TRP A 124 -10.53 -2.80 -21.82
C TRP A 124 -10.83 -4.17 -21.22
N TYR A 125 -12.05 -4.38 -20.75
CA TYR A 125 -12.47 -5.66 -20.17
C TYR A 125 -13.64 -6.18 -21.00
N CYS A 126 -13.55 -7.43 -21.45
CA CYS A 126 -14.65 -8.08 -22.16
C CYS A 126 -15.78 -8.40 -21.18
N GLN A 127 -16.99 -7.93 -21.48
CA GLN A 127 -18.17 -8.14 -20.62
C GLN A 127 -18.69 -9.59 -20.68
N ASP A 128 -18.41 -10.31 -21.77
CA ASP A 128 -18.97 -11.65 -22.00
C ASP A 128 -18.07 -12.77 -21.45
N CYS A 129 -16.74 -12.59 -21.47
CA CYS A 129 -15.79 -13.65 -21.11
C CYS A 129 -14.79 -13.28 -20.01
N SER A 130 -14.90 -12.08 -19.40
CA SER A 130 -14.00 -11.62 -18.33
C SER A 130 -12.50 -11.55 -18.70
N GLU A 131 -12.16 -11.69 -19.98
CA GLU A 131 -10.81 -11.44 -20.50
C GLU A 131 -10.48 -9.95 -20.48
N ILE A 132 -9.19 -9.65 -20.38
CA ILE A 132 -8.61 -8.31 -20.34
C ILE A 132 -7.81 -8.05 -21.63
#